data_AF-A0A7W3J4F5-F1
#
_entry.id   AF-A0A7W3J4F5-F1
#
_cell.length_a   1.000
_cell.length_b   1.000
_cell.length_c   1.000
_cell.angle_alpha   90.00
_cell.angle_beta   90.00
_cell.angle_gamma   90.00
#
_symmetry.space_group_name_H-M   'P 1'
#
loop_
_entity.id
_entity.type
_entity.pdbx_description
1 polymer ?
#
loop_
_entity_poly.entity_id
_entity_poly.type
_entity_poly.pdbx_seq_one_letter_code
_entity_poly.pdbx_strand_id
1 'polypeptide(L)'
;MSTTTIKPRSAQVVIYQGDDLQRLGELRRAADIAQRMVDEFKQSGTARGGDAPSAEDEKAAYNAFVEEAAERAVVIEVHALGRKQFRSLMAAHPPRKVDGDEGKQVIHEDDAGYDVNMDDFPAPFLAASIAEPTFATPADCERFLDDLADGDFDRVFSTAYWLNRAPGADPQSSKFSLGPPSSTAI
;
A
#
# COMPACT_ATOMS: atom_id res chain seq x y z
N MET A 1 -3.43 31.91 13.53
CA MET A 1 -2.93 30.68 12.91
C MET A 1 -2.46 29.77 14.03
N SER A 2 -3.21 28.71 14.33
CA SER A 2 -2.86 27.78 15.39
C SER A 2 -1.68 26.92 14.92
N THR A 3 -0.48 27.22 15.40
CA THR A 3 0.70 26.36 15.25
C THR A 3 0.46 25.06 16.00
N THR A 4 0.01 24.03 15.28
CA THR A 4 -0.05 22.67 15.82
C THR A 4 1.38 22.17 16.02
N THR A 5 1.81 21.99 17.27
CA THR A 5 3.17 21.55 17.62
C THR A 5 3.50 20.13 17.14
N ILE A 6 2.49 19.35 16.74
CA ILE A 6 2.62 17.96 16.33
C ILE A 6 2.56 17.87 14.81
N LYS A 7 3.65 17.39 14.18
CA LYS A 7 3.66 17.05 12.76
C LYS A 7 2.80 15.80 12.52
N PRO A 8 1.80 15.85 11.62
CA PRO A 8 1.03 14.66 11.26
C PRO A 8 1.92 13.55 10.72
N ARG A 9 1.56 12.29 10.99
CA ARG A 9 2.17 11.16 10.27
C ARG A 9 1.70 11.20 8.83
N SER A 10 2.59 10.93 7.88
CA SER A 10 2.24 10.75 6.48
C SER A 10 2.77 9.43 5.94
N ALA A 11 2.20 8.98 4.82
CA ALA A 11 2.65 7.86 4.03
C ALA A 11 2.46 8.18 2.54
N GLN A 12 3.26 7.52 1.70
CA GLN A 12 3.15 7.62 0.25
C GLN A 12 2.57 6.34 -0.31
N VAL A 13 1.60 6.49 -1.22
CA VAL A 13 1.05 5.42 -2.03
C VAL A 13 1.48 5.66 -3.47
N VAL A 14 2.23 4.71 -4.01
CA VAL A 14 2.72 4.76 -5.39
C VAL A 14 1.80 3.91 -6.27
N ILE A 15 1.23 4.55 -7.29
CA ILE A 15 0.34 3.94 -8.29
C ILE A 15 1.08 3.92 -9.62
N TYR A 16 1.54 2.72 -9.99
CA TYR A 16 2.15 2.48 -11.30
C TYR A 16 1.09 2.59 -12.40
N GLN A 17 1.48 3.10 -13.57
CA GLN A 17 0.55 3.49 -14.62
C GLN A 17 0.53 2.47 -15.77
N GLY A 18 -0.63 2.32 -16.42
CA GLY A 18 -0.81 1.44 -17.57
C GLY A 18 -0.37 -0.01 -17.26
N ASP A 19 0.47 -0.57 -18.13
CA ASP A 19 0.91 -1.97 -18.04
C ASP A 19 2.17 -2.16 -17.18
N ASP A 20 2.61 -1.12 -16.45
CA ASP A 20 3.85 -1.15 -15.64
C ASP A 20 3.82 -2.31 -14.62
N LEU A 21 2.68 -2.57 -13.97
CA LEU A 21 2.53 -3.68 -13.03
C LEU A 21 2.66 -5.05 -13.71
N GLN A 22 2.08 -5.21 -14.89
CA GLN A 22 2.22 -6.45 -15.66
C GLN A 22 3.69 -6.68 -16.01
N ARG A 23 4.36 -5.64 -16.52
CA ARG A 23 5.77 -5.72 -16.92
C ARG A 23 6.70 -5.99 -15.74
N LEU A 24 6.47 -5.35 -14.59
CA LEU A 24 7.16 -5.65 -13.34
C LEU A 24 6.95 -7.10 -12.91
N GLY A 25 5.73 -7.62 -13.05
CA GLY A 25 5.40 -9.02 -12.76
C GLY A 25 6.15 -10.02 -13.64
N GLU A 26 6.28 -9.73 -14.94
CA GLU A 26 7.06 -10.53 -15.89
C GLU A 26 8.55 -10.54 -15.53
N LEU A 27 9.14 -9.36 -15.31
CA LEU A 27 10.56 -9.21 -14.97
C LEU A 27 10.89 -9.85 -13.63
N ARG A 28 10.01 -9.70 -12.63
CA ARG A 28 10.15 -10.38 -11.33
C ARG A 28 10.14 -11.90 -11.50
N ARG A 29 9.22 -12.44 -12.31
CA ARG A 29 9.16 -13.88 -12.58
C ARG A 29 10.43 -14.37 -13.27
N ALA A 30 10.97 -13.62 -14.23
CA ALA A 30 12.23 -13.95 -14.89
C ALA A 30 13.39 -13.99 -13.89
N ALA A 31 13.51 -12.97 -13.03
CA ALA A 31 14.52 -12.92 -11.98
C ALA A 31 14.39 -14.09 -10.96
N ASP A 32 13.16 -14.44 -10.57
CA ASP A 32 12.90 -15.57 -9.68
C ASP A 32 13.30 -16.91 -10.31
N ILE A 33 13.03 -17.10 -11.61
CA ILE A 33 13.42 -18.32 -12.34
C ILE A 33 14.95 -18.39 -12.45
N ALA A 34 15.61 -17.30 -12.86
CA ALA A 34 17.06 -17.25 -12.95
C ALA A 34 17.73 -17.55 -11.60
N GLN A 35 17.20 -16.97 -10.50
CA GLN A 35 17.70 -17.24 -9.16
C GLN A 35 17.57 -18.71 -8.76
N ARG A 36 16.43 -19.35 -9.08
CA ARG A 36 16.24 -20.79 -8.81
C ARG A 36 17.26 -21.64 -9.57
N MET A 37 17.56 -21.32 -10.83
CA MET A 37 18.58 -22.02 -11.61
C MET A 37 19.98 -21.86 -10.98
N VAL A 38 20.33 -20.68 -10.47
CA VAL A 38 21.57 -20.45 -9.73
C VAL A 38 21.63 -21.30 -8.46
N ASP A 39 20.53 -21.36 -7.71
CA ASP A 39 20.47 -22.11 -6.45
C ASP A 39 20.56 -23.63 -6.69
N GLU A 40 19.88 -24.15 -7.72
CA GLU A 40 19.97 -25.55 -8.15
C GLU A 40 21.38 -25.91 -8.65
N PHE A 41 22.05 -25.00 -9.37
CA PHE A 41 23.44 -25.18 -9.80
C PHE A 41 24.39 -25.26 -8.60
N LYS A 42 24.22 -24.38 -7.60
CA LYS A 42 25.01 -24.40 -6.36
C LYS A 42 24.81 -25.68 -5.56
N GLN A 43 23.58 -26.21 -5.52
CA GLN A 43 23.26 -27.45 -4.79
C GLN A 43 23.75 -28.71 -5.50
N SER A 44 23.72 -28.75 -6.83
CA SER A 44 24.10 -29.94 -7.61
C SER A 44 25.62 -30.11 -7.79
N GLY A 45 26.42 -29.06 -7.56
CA GLY A 45 27.89 -29.13 -7.56
C GLY A 45 28.55 -29.50 -8.91
N THR A 46 27.76 -29.61 -9.98
CA THR A 46 28.22 -30.03 -11.31
C THR A 46 28.46 -28.83 -12.23
N ALA A 47 29.66 -28.26 -12.19
CA ALA A 47 30.15 -27.38 -13.25
C ALA A 47 30.79 -28.24 -14.36
N ARG A 48 29.99 -28.82 -15.25
CA ARG A 48 30.51 -29.46 -16.48
C ARG A 48 30.59 -28.43 -17.60
N GLY A 49 31.64 -27.61 -17.57
CA GLY A 49 32.19 -26.93 -18.75
C GLY A 49 31.33 -25.89 -19.47
N GLY A 50 30.25 -25.40 -18.87
CA GLY A 50 29.48 -24.24 -19.34
C GLY A 50 29.60 -23.07 -18.38
N ASP A 51 29.32 -21.85 -18.87
CA ASP A 51 29.24 -20.65 -18.02
C ASP A 51 28.26 -20.90 -16.86
N ALA A 52 28.64 -20.46 -15.66
CA ALA A 52 27.77 -20.56 -14.50
C ALA A 52 26.52 -19.71 -14.76
N PRO A 53 25.30 -20.24 -14.49
CA PRO A 53 24.11 -19.41 -14.58
C PRO A 53 24.24 -18.22 -13.64
N SER A 54 23.89 -17.03 -14.14
CA SER A 54 23.79 -15.80 -13.36
C SER A 54 22.34 -15.33 -13.36
N ALA A 55 21.93 -14.68 -12.27
CA ALA A 55 20.64 -13.98 -12.17
C ALA A 55 20.84 -12.46 -12.09
N GLU A 56 22.06 -11.98 -12.29
CA GLU A 56 22.41 -10.56 -12.14
C GLU A 56 21.75 -9.70 -13.21
N ASP A 57 21.73 -10.17 -14.46
CA ASP A 57 21.15 -9.44 -15.59
C ASP A 57 19.62 -9.30 -15.44
N GLU A 58 18.92 -10.35 -15.04
CA GLU A 58 17.46 -10.30 -14.82
C GLU A 58 17.10 -9.41 -13.63
N LYS A 59 17.89 -9.44 -12.54
CA LYS A 59 17.72 -8.54 -11.41
C LYS A 59 18.00 -7.09 -11.79
N ALA A 60 19.05 -6.84 -12.57
CA ALA A 60 19.38 -5.52 -13.06
C ALA A 60 18.26 -4.97 -13.96
N ALA A 61 17.71 -5.80 -14.86
CA ALA A 61 16.58 -5.44 -15.71
C ALA A 61 15.31 -5.12 -14.89
N TYR A 62 15.00 -5.93 -13.88
CA TYR A 62 13.90 -5.65 -12.95
C TYR A 62 14.10 -4.32 -12.22
N ASN A 63 15.27 -4.09 -11.63
CA ASN A 63 15.56 -2.86 -10.88
C ASN A 63 15.54 -1.61 -11.78
N ALA A 64 16.14 -1.68 -12.97
CA ALA A 64 16.11 -0.57 -13.93
C ALA A 64 14.67 -0.22 -14.33
N PHE A 65 13.82 -1.22 -14.55
CA PHE A 65 12.42 -0.97 -14.88
C PHE A 65 11.62 -0.44 -13.68
N VAL A 66 11.94 -0.85 -12.44
CA VAL A 66 11.34 -0.25 -11.23
C VAL A 66 11.62 1.26 -11.18
N GLU A 67 12.85 1.69 -11.46
CA GLU A 67 13.22 3.10 -11.49
C GLU A 67 12.45 3.85 -12.60
N GLU A 68 12.43 3.29 -13.81
CA GLU A 68 11.72 3.86 -14.97
C GLU A 68 10.20 3.99 -14.71
N ALA A 69 9.59 2.95 -14.14
CA ALA A 69 8.18 2.94 -13.78
C ALA A 69 7.87 3.88 -12.62
N ALA A 70 8.79 4.05 -11.67
CA ALA A 70 8.64 4.99 -10.56
C ALA A 70 8.62 6.46 -11.03
N GLU A 71 9.34 6.80 -12.10
CA GLU A 71 9.30 8.15 -12.70
C GLU A 71 7.93 8.48 -13.33
N ARG A 72 7.21 7.47 -13.81
CA ARG A 72 5.85 7.62 -14.37
C ARG A 72 4.74 7.47 -13.34
N ALA A 73 5.05 6.86 -12.20
CA ALA A 73 4.06 6.53 -11.20
C ALA A 73 3.44 7.80 -10.59
N VAL A 74 2.15 7.71 -10.29
CA VAL A 74 1.47 8.74 -9.51
C VAL A 74 1.75 8.46 -8.04
N VAL A 75 2.38 9.42 -7.37
CA VAL A 75 2.65 9.36 -5.93
C VAL A 75 1.60 10.18 -5.21
N ILE A 76 0.81 9.52 -4.36
CA ILE A 76 -0.18 10.16 -3.50
C ILE A 76 0.39 10.19 -2.08
N GLU A 77 0.59 11.38 -1.52
CA GLU A 77 0.92 11.53 -0.10
C GLU A 77 -0.36 11.72 0.70
N VAL A 78 -0.59 10.84 1.68
CA VAL A 78 -1.70 10.93 2.63
C VAL A 78 -1.16 11.23 4.03
N HIS A 79 -1.91 11.99 4.82
CA HIS A 79 -1.57 12.32 6.19
C HIS A 79 -2.70 11.99 7.18
N ALA A 80 -2.30 11.67 8.41
CA ALA A 80 -3.24 11.44 9.49
C ALA A 80 -3.98 12.73 9.86
N LEU A 81 -5.30 12.67 9.98
CA LEU A 81 -6.11 13.79 10.43
C LEU A 81 -5.94 14.00 11.93
N GLY A 82 -6.18 15.22 12.40
CA GLY A 82 -6.25 15.49 13.83
C GLY A 82 -7.37 14.68 14.50
N ARG A 83 -7.12 14.16 15.71
CA ARG A 83 -8.07 13.30 16.46
C ARG A 83 -9.53 13.80 16.43
N LYS A 84 -9.75 15.11 16.62
CA LYS A 84 -11.10 15.69 16.62
C LYS A 84 -11.73 15.67 15.24
N GLN A 85 -10.99 16.08 14.21
CA GLN A 85 -11.45 16.10 12.83
C GLN A 85 -11.82 14.69 12.35
N PHE A 86 -10.95 13.72 12.58
CA PHE A 86 -11.21 12.32 12.21
C PHE A 86 -12.51 11.79 12.87
N ARG A 87 -12.68 12.02 14.18
CA ARG A 87 -13.89 11.59 14.89
C ARG A 87 -15.16 12.31 14.42
N SER A 88 -15.06 13.61 14.13
CA SER A 88 -16.18 14.38 13.59
C SER A 88 -16.60 13.84 12.23
N LEU A 89 -15.64 13.45 11.39
CA LEU A 89 -15.93 12.84 10.10
C LEU A 89 -16.60 11.46 10.26
N MET A 90 -16.04 10.56 11.07
CA MET A 90 -16.66 9.26 11.33
C MET A 90 -18.09 9.39 11.87
N ALA A 91 -18.33 10.35 12.77
CA ALA A 91 -19.66 10.59 13.33
C ALA A 91 -20.66 11.16 12.31
N ALA A 92 -20.19 11.85 11.27
CA ALA A 92 -21.03 12.34 10.19
C ALA A 92 -21.44 11.23 9.21
N HIS A 93 -20.70 10.12 9.18
CA HIS A 93 -20.87 9.00 8.26
C HIS A 93 -21.01 7.67 9.03
N PRO A 94 -22.06 7.53 9.86
CA PRO A 94 -22.24 6.33 10.67
C PRO A 94 -22.49 5.08 9.79
N PRO A 95 -22.13 3.88 10.26
CA PRO A 95 -22.42 2.63 9.54
C PRO A 95 -23.88 2.50 9.13
N ARG A 96 -24.12 2.00 7.92
CA ARG A 96 -25.43 1.62 7.42
C ARG A 96 -25.98 0.46 8.25
N LYS A 97 -27.28 0.53 8.54
CA LYS A 97 -28.03 -0.54 9.20
C LYS A 97 -28.94 -1.20 8.17
N VAL A 98 -28.83 -2.52 8.06
CA VAL A 98 -29.68 -3.34 7.19
C VAL A 98 -30.46 -4.34 8.03
N ASP A 99 -31.58 -4.80 7.48
CA ASP A 99 -32.38 -5.85 8.13
C ASP A 99 -31.61 -7.17 8.03
N GLY A 100 -31.23 -7.71 9.18
CA GLY A 100 -30.65 -9.04 9.30
C GLY A 100 -31.72 -10.11 9.52
N ASP A 101 -31.24 -11.35 9.62
CA ASP A 101 -32.10 -12.48 9.96
C ASP A 101 -32.87 -12.22 11.27
N GLU A 102 -34.11 -12.71 11.32
CA GLU A 102 -35.02 -12.55 12.46
C GLU A 102 -35.47 -11.10 12.76
N GLY A 103 -35.34 -10.18 11.80
CA GLY A 103 -35.82 -8.80 11.93
C GLY A 103 -34.98 -7.93 12.87
N LYS A 104 -33.73 -8.33 13.13
CA LYS A 104 -32.76 -7.53 13.88
C LYS A 104 -31.98 -6.65 12.91
N GLN A 105 -31.84 -5.37 13.21
CA GLN A 105 -30.94 -4.50 12.44
C GLN A 105 -29.48 -4.89 12.72
N VAL A 106 -28.74 -5.20 11.65
CA VAL A 106 -27.31 -5.48 11.67
C VAL A 106 -26.56 -4.40 10.88
N ILE A 107 -25.27 -4.24 11.15
CA ILE A 107 -24.42 -3.35 10.37
C ILE A 107 -24.17 -3.99 9.00
N HIS A 108 -24.19 -3.18 7.93
CA HIS A 108 -23.85 -3.63 6.58
C HIS A 108 -22.44 -4.27 6.57
N GLU A 109 -22.25 -5.35 5.82
CA GLU A 109 -21.01 -6.13 5.87
C GLU A 109 -19.76 -5.32 5.54
N ASP A 110 -19.82 -4.46 4.52
CA ASP A 110 -18.73 -3.57 4.13
C ASP A 110 -18.34 -2.57 5.25
N ASP A 111 -19.31 -2.14 6.05
CA ASP A 111 -19.12 -1.11 7.07
C ASP A 111 -18.53 -1.70 8.37
N ALA A 112 -18.71 -3.00 8.60
CA ALA A 112 -18.34 -3.68 9.84
C ALA A 112 -16.84 -3.60 10.16
N GLY A 113 -15.98 -3.57 9.13
CA GLY A 113 -14.52 -3.48 9.29
C GLY A 113 -14.03 -2.08 9.68
N TYR A 114 -14.77 -1.04 9.31
CA TYR A 114 -14.33 0.36 9.39
C TYR A 114 -15.13 1.22 10.37
N ASP A 115 -16.29 0.73 10.83
CA ASP A 115 -17.21 1.43 11.75
C ASP A 115 -17.67 2.79 11.18
N VAL A 116 -17.86 2.84 9.86
CA VAL A 116 -18.34 3.98 9.07
C VAL A 116 -19.09 3.47 7.83
N ASN A 117 -19.91 4.32 7.22
CA ASN A 117 -20.54 4.01 5.93
C ASN A 117 -19.49 4.00 4.81
N MET A 118 -19.21 2.83 4.25
CA MET A 118 -18.21 2.67 3.19
C MET A 118 -18.61 3.25 1.84
N ASP A 119 -19.88 3.61 1.63
CA ASP A 119 -20.33 4.26 0.40
C ASP A 119 -20.02 5.77 0.37
N ASP A 120 -20.08 6.45 1.52
CA ASP A 120 -20.04 7.92 1.58
C ASP A 120 -18.91 8.50 2.43
N PHE A 121 -18.24 7.70 3.27
CA PHE A 121 -17.12 8.13 4.09
C PHE A 121 -15.79 8.27 3.32
N PRO A 122 -15.40 7.36 2.41
CA PRO A 122 -14.06 7.37 1.83
C PRO A 122 -13.70 8.66 1.08
N ALA A 123 -14.58 9.17 0.22
CA ALA A 123 -14.31 10.37 -0.57
C ALA A 123 -14.04 11.64 0.29
N PRO A 124 -14.92 12.05 1.24
CA PRO A 124 -14.64 13.20 2.09
C PRO A 124 -13.47 12.97 3.06
N PHE A 125 -13.22 11.71 3.44
CA PHE A 125 -12.04 11.37 4.25
C PHE A 125 -10.74 11.55 3.47
N LEU A 126 -10.66 11.03 2.25
CA LEU A 126 -9.50 11.17 1.39
C LEU A 126 -9.27 12.61 0.97
N ALA A 127 -10.33 13.37 0.64
CA ALA A 127 -10.20 14.81 0.35
C ALA A 127 -9.60 15.60 1.52
N ALA A 128 -9.85 15.18 2.77
CA ALA A 128 -9.22 15.78 3.94
C ALA A 128 -7.80 15.28 4.21
N SER A 129 -7.48 14.04 3.79
CA SER A 129 -6.24 13.34 4.14
C SER A 129 -5.14 13.45 3.09
N ILE A 130 -5.47 13.66 1.82
CA ILE A 130 -4.47 13.83 0.75
C ILE A 130 -3.74 15.15 0.95
N ALA A 131 -2.41 15.06 1.06
CA ALA A 131 -1.50 16.19 1.11
C ALA A 131 -0.96 16.52 -0.30
N GLU A 132 -0.61 15.49 -1.06
CA GLU A 132 -0.16 15.61 -2.45
C GLU A 132 -0.82 14.52 -3.31
N PRO A 133 -1.24 14.82 -4.55
CA PRO A 133 -1.17 16.14 -5.19
C PRO A 133 -2.16 17.14 -4.56
N THR A 134 -1.84 18.43 -4.61
CA THR A 134 -2.79 19.47 -4.23
C THR A 134 -3.85 19.70 -5.32
N PHE A 135 -5.11 19.82 -4.93
CA PHE A 135 -6.23 20.10 -5.83
C PHE A 135 -6.71 21.55 -5.70
N ALA A 136 -7.09 22.15 -6.81
CA ALA A 136 -7.63 23.52 -6.82
C ALA A 136 -9.03 23.57 -6.17
N THR A 137 -9.83 22.52 -6.35
CA THR A 137 -11.18 22.42 -5.80
C THR A 137 -11.46 21.03 -5.25
N PRO A 138 -12.43 20.88 -4.32
CA PRO A 138 -12.88 19.56 -3.87
C PRO A 138 -13.35 18.65 -5.01
N ALA A 139 -14.01 19.21 -6.02
CA ALA A 139 -14.49 18.47 -7.19
C ALA A 139 -13.34 17.92 -8.06
N ASP A 140 -12.18 18.59 -8.09
CA ASP A 140 -11.00 18.07 -8.79
C ASP A 140 -10.38 16.89 -8.04
N CYS A 141 -10.42 16.91 -6.70
CA CYS A 141 -10.01 15.78 -5.87
C CYS A 141 -10.95 14.60 -6.05
N GLU A 142 -12.26 14.83 -6.07
CA GLU A 142 -13.27 13.79 -6.27
C GLU A 142 -13.08 13.12 -7.65
N ARG A 143 -12.97 13.91 -8.72
CA ARG A 143 -12.68 13.38 -10.07
C ARG A 143 -11.39 12.57 -10.11
N PHE A 144 -10.33 13.06 -9.46
CA PHE A 144 -9.07 12.30 -9.37
C PHE A 144 -9.25 10.95 -8.67
N LEU A 145 -10.05 10.89 -7.60
CA LEU A 145 -10.36 9.65 -6.90
C LEU A 145 -11.21 8.70 -7.75
N ASP A 146 -12.18 9.23 -8.51
CA ASP A 146 -13.02 8.46 -9.43
C ASP A 146 -12.24 7.88 -10.63
N ASP A 147 -11.15 8.52 -11.02
CA ASP A 147 -10.25 8.04 -12.08
C ASP A 147 -9.35 6.87 -11.62
N LEU A 148 -9.28 6.59 -10.31
CA LEU A 148 -8.52 5.45 -9.78
C LEU A 148 -9.26 4.13 -10.03
N ALA A 149 -8.52 3.06 -10.31
CA ALA A 149 -9.08 1.72 -10.25
C ALA A 149 -9.47 1.39 -8.79
N ASP A 150 -10.55 0.63 -8.59
CA ASP A 150 -11.08 0.28 -7.26
C ASP A 150 -9.99 -0.22 -6.29
N GLY A 151 -9.10 -1.11 -6.76
CA GLY A 151 -8.01 -1.64 -5.93
C GLY A 151 -6.98 -0.59 -5.48
N ASP A 152 -6.72 0.42 -6.33
CA ASP A 152 -5.84 1.54 -5.96
C ASP A 152 -6.56 2.52 -5.04
N PHE A 153 -7.85 2.79 -5.29
CA PHE A 153 -8.70 3.57 -4.39
C PHE A 153 -8.70 2.96 -2.98
N ASP A 154 -8.99 1.66 -2.86
CA ASP A 154 -8.99 0.92 -1.59
C ASP A 154 -7.62 0.97 -0.90
N ARG A 155 -6.54 0.89 -1.67
CA ARG A 155 -5.17 0.99 -1.15
C ARG A 155 -4.89 2.37 -0.57
N VAL A 156 -5.31 3.44 -1.25
CA VAL A 156 -5.15 4.82 -0.75
C VAL A 156 -6.01 5.03 0.49
N PHE A 157 -7.29 4.63 0.45
CA PHE A 157 -8.22 4.69 1.57
C PHE A 157 -7.70 3.95 2.80
N SER A 158 -7.36 2.67 2.66
CA SER A 158 -6.88 1.84 3.77
C SER A 158 -5.58 2.40 4.37
N THR A 159 -4.65 2.87 3.54
CA THR A 159 -3.41 3.52 4.01
C THR A 159 -3.74 4.75 4.88
N ALA A 160 -4.59 5.65 4.39
CA ALA A 160 -5.01 6.84 5.14
C ALA A 160 -5.77 6.49 6.43
N TYR A 161 -6.66 5.50 6.36
CA TYR A 161 -7.47 5.06 7.50
C TYR A 161 -6.58 4.48 8.61
N TRP A 162 -5.64 3.60 8.27
CA TRP A 162 -4.72 3.00 9.24
C TRP A 162 -3.71 4.00 9.80
N LEU A 163 -3.32 5.03 9.04
CA LEU A 163 -2.56 6.17 9.59
C LEU A 163 -3.30 6.90 10.71
N ASN A 164 -4.63 6.84 10.77
CA ASN A 164 -5.43 7.43 11.85
C ASN A 164 -5.71 6.46 13.00
N ARG A 165 -5.77 5.15 12.73
CA ARG A 165 -6.21 4.12 13.70
C ARG A 165 -5.06 3.34 14.35
N ALA A 166 -4.02 3.01 13.59
CA ALA A 166 -2.91 2.22 14.10
C ALA A 166 -2.03 3.08 15.01
N PRO A 167 -1.60 2.58 16.19
CA PRO A 167 -0.56 3.26 16.97
C PRO A 167 0.70 3.45 16.11
N GLY A 168 1.50 4.48 16.42
CA GLY A 168 2.82 4.63 15.81
C GLY A 168 3.64 3.35 16.00
N ALA A 169 4.39 2.94 14.97
CA ALA A 169 5.30 1.80 15.10
C ALA A 169 6.26 2.06 16.27
N ASP A 170 6.32 1.12 17.21
CA ASP A 170 7.34 1.14 18.25
C ASP A 170 8.68 0.75 17.59
N PRO A 171 9.70 1.63 17.57
CA PRO A 171 10.98 1.32 16.96
C PRO A 171 11.67 0.08 17.58
N GLN A 172 11.30 -0.33 18.79
CA GLN A 172 11.82 -1.56 19.42
C GLN A 172 11.09 -2.83 18.97
N SER A 173 9.83 -2.75 18.53
CA SER A 173 9.07 -3.91 18.03
C SER A 173 9.45 -4.27 16.58
N SER A 174 10.03 -3.34 15.82
CA SER A 174 10.40 -3.55 14.41
C SER A 174 11.78 -4.21 14.21
N LYS A 175 12.63 -4.31 15.24
CA LYS A 175 14.02 -4.78 15.10
C LYS A 175 14.27 -6.29 15.27
N PHE A 176 13.24 -7.13 15.43
CA PHE A 176 13.43 -8.56 15.72
C PHE A 176 12.56 -9.50 14.89
N SER A 177 12.41 -9.25 13.59
CA SER A 177 12.16 -10.37 12.66
C SER A 177 13.52 -10.95 12.27
N LEU A 178 13.97 -11.91 13.08
CA LEU A 178 15.24 -12.62 12.93
C LEU A 178 15.31 -13.24 11.54
N GLY A 179 16.33 -12.85 10.77
CA GLY A 179 16.77 -13.58 9.58
C GLY A 179 17.10 -15.03 9.90
N PRO A 180 17.27 -15.88 8.87
CA PRO A 180 17.47 -17.32 9.07
C PRO A 180 18.65 -17.57 10.01
N PRO A 181 18.56 -18.57 10.90
CA PRO A 181 19.64 -18.88 11.83
C PRO A 181 20.92 -19.13 11.04
N SER A 182 21.97 -18.36 11.35
CA SER A 182 23.31 -18.62 10.84
C SER A 182 23.73 -20.02 11.27
N SER A 183 23.83 -20.92 10.30
CA SER A 183 24.49 -22.21 10.46
C SER A 183 25.88 -21.97 11.00
N THR A 184 26.11 -22.37 12.25
CA THR A 184 27.45 -22.52 12.80
C THR A 184 27.72 -24.01 12.86
N ALA A 185 28.67 -24.42 12.03
CA ALA A 185 29.23 -25.76 11.96
C ALA A 185 29.74 -26.24 13.33
N ILE A 186 29.52 -27.53 13.62
CA ILE A 186 30.51 -28.44 14.22
C ILE A 186 30.35 -29.79 13.51
#